data_AF-A0A1M7REL4-F1
#
_entry.id   AF-A0A1M7REL4-F1
#
_cell.length_a   1.000
_cell.length_b   1.000
_cell.length_c   1.000
_cell.angle_alpha   90.00
_cell.angle_beta   90.00
_cell.angle_gamma   90.00
#
_symmetry.space_group_name_H-M   'P 1'
#
loop_
_entity.id
_entity.type
_entity.pdbx_description
1 polymer ?
#
loop_
_entity_poly.entity_id
_entity_poly.type
_entity_poly.pdbx_seq_one_letter_code
_entity_poly.pdbx_strand_id
1 'polypeptide(L)'
;MVRSHRIGAMDSDVEQPLDGHATEGVVRVGDTVRRPSGPWTDAVDALLAHLETVGFAGAPRPLGRDDRNRQVLEYVPGEVGDHTGTYTVPELREIGAFLADFHRAVEGFQPPRSSVWNRVIEPDREDLICHHDAAPWNLVRSPRGWVLIDWDVAAPGSRLWEVAYAAQSMAGLRPDRPPAVAAERLAAFVDGYGLDAGNRELLVPMLGRRARAMYEPTAPRRGTRRTSLGADLGRRRTVLGRHHRLP
;
A
#
# COMPACT_ATOMS: atom_id res chain seq x y z
N MET A 1 34.40 47.64 -4.12
CA MET A 1 33.94 47.01 -5.38
C MET A 1 33.41 45.62 -5.01
N VAL A 2 32.10 45.45 -5.15
CA VAL A 2 31.32 44.30 -4.68
C VAL A 2 31.48 43.13 -5.64
N ARG A 3 31.74 41.92 -5.14
CA ARG A 3 31.29 40.67 -5.76
C ARG A 3 30.80 39.69 -4.70
N SER A 4 29.58 39.96 -4.23
CA SER A 4 28.75 38.97 -3.55
C SER A 4 28.38 37.88 -4.54
N HIS A 5 28.89 36.67 -4.34
CA HIS A 5 28.38 35.49 -5.01
C HIS A 5 27.06 35.12 -4.32
N ARG A 6 25.94 35.49 -4.94
CA ARG A 6 24.64 34.87 -4.65
C ARG A 6 24.76 33.39 -5.04
N ILE A 7 24.89 32.53 -4.05
CA ILE A 7 24.54 31.12 -4.18
C ILE A 7 23.03 31.11 -4.46
N GLY A 8 22.64 30.57 -5.62
CA GLY A 8 21.25 30.49 -6.04
C GLY A 8 20.43 29.71 -5.02
N ALA A 9 19.32 30.30 -4.58
CA ALA A 9 18.27 29.56 -3.91
C ALA A 9 17.76 28.49 -4.90
N MET A 10 18.03 27.22 -4.62
CA MET A 10 17.48 26.11 -5.38
C MET A 10 16.02 25.93 -5.00
N ASP A 11 15.23 25.66 -6.02
CA ASP A 11 13.77 25.60 -6.11
C ASP A 11 13.15 24.46 -5.26
N SER A 12 13.25 24.53 -3.93
CA SER A 12 12.92 23.42 -3.02
C SER A 12 11.42 23.27 -2.69
N ASP A 13 10.59 24.24 -3.05
CA ASP A 13 9.19 24.32 -2.59
C ASP A 13 8.15 24.05 -3.68
N VAL A 14 8.59 23.66 -4.89
CA VAL A 14 7.66 23.36 -5.99
C VAL A 14 6.95 22.03 -5.74
N GLU A 15 5.63 22.11 -5.58
CA GLU A 15 4.76 20.94 -5.49
C GLU A 15 4.66 20.25 -6.86
N GLN A 16 5.06 18.98 -6.90
CA GLN A 16 4.95 18.13 -8.08
C GLN A 16 3.86 17.09 -7.82
N PRO A 17 2.75 17.08 -8.58
CA PRO A 17 1.75 16.02 -8.48
C PRO A 17 2.39 14.65 -8.68
N LEU A 18 2.05 13.69 -7.80
CA LEU A 18 2.37 12.30 -8.02
C LEU A 18 1.18 11.62 -8.69
N ASP A 19 1.25 11.45 -10.01
CA ASP A 19 0.24 10.75 -10.79
C ASP A 19 0.26 9.25 -10.46
N GLY A 20 -0.92 8.64 -10.26
CA GLY A 20 -1.06 7.18 -10.15
C GLY A 20 -1.60 6.63 -8.82
N HIS A 21 -1.92 7.48 -7.85
CA HIS A 21 -2.50 7.04 -6.57
C HIS A 21 -4.03 7.18 -6.53
N ALA A 22 -4.69 6.32 -5.74
CA ALA A 22 -6.14 6.43 -5.49
C ALA A 22 -6.49 7.72 -4.71
N THR A 23 -5.52 8.31 -4.02
CA THR A 23 -5.66 9.53 -3.22
C THR A 23 -5.32 10.77 -4.04
N GLU A 24 -6.33 11.57 -4.35
CA GLU A 24 -6.18 12.88 -4.99
C GLU A 24 -5.42 13.85 -4.08
N GLY A 25 -4.58 14.72 -4.64
CA GLY A 25 -3.90 15.79 -3.89
C GLY A 25 -2.59 15.37 -3.20
N VAL A 26 -2.03 14.22 -3.55
CA VAL A 26 -0.68 13.82 -3.13
C VAL A 26 0.36 14.54 -3.99
N VAL A 27 1.30 15.24 -3.35
CA VAL A 27 2.36 15.99 -4.04
C VAL A 27 3.72 15.69 -3.44
N ARG A 28 4.75 15.68 -4.28
CA ARG A 28 6.15 15.65 -3.86
C ARG A 28 6.69 17.07 -3.75
N VAL A 29 7.46 17.33 -2.70
CA VAL A 29 8.22 18.57 -2.48
C VAL A 29 9.62 18.17 -2.02
N GLY A 30 10.64 18.38 -2.88
CA GLY A 30 12.00 17.92 -2.64
C GLY A 30 12.07 16.42 -2.34
N ASP A 31 12.55 16.06 -1.15
CA ASP A 31 12.69 14.68 -0.66
C ASP A 31 11.53 14.24 0.24
N THR A 32 10.37 14.89 0.10
CA THR A 32 9.21 14.62 0.94
C THR A 32 7.92 14.53 0.13
N VAL A 33 6.92 13.87 0.69
CA VAL A 33 5.56 13.77 0.16
C VAL A 33 4.61 14.49 1.10
N ARG A 34 3.65 15.22 0.54
CA ARG A 34 2.51 15.82 1.24
C ARG A 34 1.25 15.08 0.84
N ARG A 35 0.49 14.61 1.83
CA ARG A 35 -0.74 13.82 1.61
C ARG A 35 -1.90 14.48 2.36
N PRO A 36 -3.13 14.51 1.81
CA PRO A 36 -4.30 14.94 2.56
C PRO A 36 -4.44 14.15 3.86
N SER A 37 -4.83 14.83 4.94
CA SER A 37 -5.10 14.19 6.23
C SER A 37 -6.58 13.86 6.36
N GLY A 38 -6.89 12.63 6.76
CA GLY A 38 -8.22 12.18 7.21
C GLY A 38 -8.25 11.81 8.70
N PRO A 39 -9.40 11.38 9.24
CA PRO A 39 -9.53 10.97 10.64
C PRO A 39 -8.54 9.89 11.10
N TRP A 40 -8.04 9.07 10.16
CA TRP A 40 -7.09 7.98 10.44
C TRP A 40 -5.63 8.43 10.54
N THR A 41 -5.30 9.65 10.10
CA THR A 41 -3.90 10.07 9.89
C THR A 41 -3.09 10.04 11.17
N ASP A 42 -3.68 10.39 12.32
CA ASP A 42 -2.98 10.37 13.60
C ASP A 42 -2.64 8.94 14.06
N ALA A 43 -3.50 7.97 13.74
CA ALA A 43 -3.23 6.55 14.01
C ALA A 43 -2.13 6.01 13.09
N VAL A 44 -2.14 6.40 11.81
CA VAL A 44 -1.10 6.07 10.83
C VAL A 44 0.24 6.68 11.22
N ASP A 45 0.28 7.93 11.64
CA ASP A 45 1.52 8.55 12.12
C ASP A 45 2.09 7.85 13.34
N ALA A 46 1.23 7.49 14.31
CA ALA A 46 1.66 6.75 15.49
C ALA A 46 2.27 5.39 15.10
N LEU A 47 1.67 4.71 14.11
CA LEU A 47 2.21 3.46 13.55
C LEU A 47 3.56 3.69 12.86
N LEU A 48 3.67 4.67 11.96
CA LEU A 48 4.91 4.96 11.24
C LEU A 48 6.05 5.38 12.18
N ALA A 49 5.73 6.16 13.22
CA ALA A 49 6.70 6.55 14.25
C ALA A 49 7.18 5.35 15.08
N HIS A 50 6.28 4.41 15.39
CA HIS A 50 6.65 3.14 16.02
C HIS A 50 7.58 2.32 15.12
N LEU A 51 7.24 2.17 13.83
CA LEU A 51 8.05 1.44 12.86
C LEU A 51 9.46 2.05 12.72
N GLU A 52 9.57 3.37 12.68
CA GLU A 52 10.87 4.07 12.71
C GLU A 52 11.63 3.77 14.02
N THR A 53 10.95 3.84 15.16
CA THR A 53 11.56 3.60 16.49
C THR A 53 12.12 2.19 16.64
N VAL A 54 11.43 1.17 16.11
CA VAL A 54 11.91 -0.23 16.14
C VAL A 54 12.87 -0.56 14.99
N GLY A 55 13.22 0.41 14.15
CA GLY A 55 14.20 0.25 13.07
C GLY A 55 13.69 -0.45 11.82
N PHE A 56 12.37 -0.50 11.60
CA PHE A 56 11.79 -1.09 10.39
C PHE A 56 11.96 -0.14 9.18
N ALA A 57 12.95 -0.42 8.32
CA ALA A 57 13.26 0.39 7.14
C ALA A 57 12.23 0.31 6.00
N GLY A 58 11.26 -0.61 6.13
CA GLY A 58 10.26 -0.95 5.12
C GLY A 58 9.06 -0.02 5.03
N ALA A 59 9.10 1.15 5.68
CA ALA A 59 8.07 2.17 5.67
C ALA A 59 8.68 3.56 5.48
N PRO A 60 7.94 4.55 4.96
CA PRO A 60 8.39 5.93 4.93
C PRO A 60 8.46 6.52 6.35
N ARG A 61 9.53 7.24 6.66
CA ARG A 61 9.63 8.03 7.90
C ARG A 61 8.56 9.13 7.96
N PRO A 62 7.85 9.27 9.09
CA PRO A 62 6.95 10.39 9.32
C PRO A 62 7.74 11.66 9.65
N LEU A 63 7.35 12.78 9.03
CA LEU A 63 8.00 14.08 9.18
C LEU A 63 7.03 15.15 9.73
N GLY A 64 5.85 14.73 10.19
CA GLY A 64 4.86 15.57 10.86
C GLY A 64 3.77 16.11 9.94
N ARG A 65 3.46 17.41 10.10
CA ARG A 65 2.41 18.13 9.37
C ARG A 65 2.97 19.41 8.76
N ASP A 66 2.43 19.82 7.63
CA ASP A 66 2.71 21.14 7.06
C ASP A 66 1.70 22.20 7.51
N ASP A 67 1.88 23.45 7.05
CA ASP A 67 1.01 24.59 7.40
C ASP A 67 -0.44 24.43 6.93
N ARG A 68 -0.73 23.49 6.02
CA ARG A 68 -2.08 23.14 5.55
C ARG A 68 -2.64 21.90 6.26
N ASN A 69 -1.98 21.44 7.32
CA ASN A 69 -2.31 20.23 8.07
C ASN A 69 -2.27 18.96 7.22
N ARG A 70 -1.47 18.91 6.15
CA ARG A 70 -1.22 17.69 5.37
C ARG A 70 -0.18 16.82 6.06
N GLN A 71 -0.31 15.50 5.96
CA GLN A 71 0.72 14.58 6.41
C GLN A 71 1.99 14.76 5.58
N VAL A 72 3.12 14.83 6.27
CA VAL A 72 4.46 15.00 5.70
C VAL A 72 5.20 13.68 5.90
N LEU A 73 5.55 12.99 4.82
CA LEU A 73 6.34 11.76 4.87
C LEU A 73 7.62 11.93 4.06
N GLU A 74 8.63 11.10 4.31
CA GLU A 74 9.77 11.00 3.40
C GLU A 74 9.31 10.52 2.01
N TYR A 75 9.95 11.05 0.96
CA TYR A 75 9.81 10.49 -0.38
C TYR A 75 10.72 9.26 -0.49
N VAL A 76 10.15 8.13 -0.92
CA VAL A 76 10.89 6.89 -1.12
C VAL A 76 11.32 6.79 -2.58
N PRO A 77 12.62 6.91 -2.90
CA PRO A 77 13.08 6.72 -4.27
C PRO A 77 13.00 5.24 -4.65
N GLY A 78 12.52 4.96 -5.86
CA GLY A 78 12.47 3.61 -6.40
C GLY A 78 11.40 3.44 -7.46
N GLU A 79 11.23 2.19 -7.89
CA GLU A 79 10.20 1.79 -8.84
C GLU A 79 9.00 1.20 -8.08
N VAL A 80 7.80 1.71 -8.34
CA VAL A 80 6.57 1.12 -7.82
C VAL A 80 6.24 -0.15 -8.62
N GLY A 81 5.84 -1.21 -7.93
CA GLY A 81 5.49 -2.48 -8.55
C GLY A 81 4.35 -2.39 -9.56
N ASP A 82 4.48 -3.14 -10.66
CA ASP A 82 3.42 -3.21 -11.67
C ASP A 82 2.22 -4.03 -11.17
N HIS A 83 1.02 -3.49 -11.41
CA HIS A 83 -0.26 -4.09 -11.02
C HIS A 83 -0.50 -5.51 -11.55
N THR A 84 0.22 -5.98 -12.58
CA THR A 84 0.13 -7.35 -13.08
C THR A 84 0.96 -8.36 -12.27
N GLY A 85 1.75 -7.90 -11.30
CA GLY A 85 2.55 -8.75 -10.43
C GLY A 85 3.67 -9.45 -11.22
N THR A 86 4.57 -8.65 -11.78
CA THR A 86 5.69 -9.10 -12.64
C THR A 86 6.90 -9.63 -11.87
N TYR A 87 6.82 -9.72 -10.55
CA TYR A 87 7.91 -10.20 -9.70
C TYR A 87 8.38 -11.60 -10.07
N THR A 88 9.68 -11.81 -10.04
CA THR A 88 10.31 -13.13 -10.19
C THR A 88 10.07 -14.00 -8.95
N VAL A 89 10.32 -15.32 -9.06
CA VAL A 89 10.20 -16.24 -7.92
C VAL A 89 11.12 -15.87 -6.74
N PRO A 90 12.40 -15.48 -6.94
CA PRO A 90 13.24 -14.97 -5.85
C PRO A 90 12.67 -13.71 -5.19
N GLU A 91 12.20 -12.73 -5.98
CA GLU A 91 11.62 -11.50 -5.42
C GLU A 91 10.35 -11.81 -4.60
N LEU A 92 9.51 -12.75 -5.03
CA LEU A 92 8.35 -13.16 -4.24
C LEU A 92 8.75 -13.69 -2.86
N ARG A 93 9.87 -14.43 -2.79
CA ARG A 93 10.42 -14.91 -1.51
C ARG A 93 10.92 -13.76 -0.65
N GLU A 94 11.59 -12.77 -1.24
CA GLU A 94 12.02 -11.56 -0.52
C GLU A 94 10.84 -10.73 -0.03
N ILE A 95 9.80 -10.56 -0.84
CA ILE A 95 8.58 -9.81 -0.47
C ILE A 95 7.84 -10.54 0.66
N GLY A 96 7.77 -11.87 0.61
CA GLY A 96 7.22 -12.67 1.70
C GLY A 96 7.98 -12.43 3.01
N ALA A 97 9.31 -12.46 2.97
CA ALA A 97 10.16 -12.21 4.13
C ALA A 97 9.98 -10.78 4.66
N PHE A 98 9.94 -9.79 3.76
CA PHE A 98 9.65 -8.40 4.07
C PHE A 98 8.31 -8.24 4.81
N LEU A 99 7.24 -8.91 4.37
CA LEU A 99 5.95 -8.83 5.04
C LEU A 99 5.99 -9.51 6.42
N ALA A 100 6.75 -10.58 6.57
CA ALA A 100 6.97 -11.20 7.89
C ALA A 100 7.75 -10.27 8.83
N ASP A 101 8.74 -9.54 8.30
CA ASP A 101 9.50 -8.52 9.05
C ASP A 101 8.59 -7.37 9.48
N PHE A 102 7.72 -6.89 8.59
CA PHE A 102 6.69 -5.89 8.93
C PHE A 102 5.79 -6.37 10.06
N HIS A 103 5.21 -7.56 9.92
CA HIS A 103 4.32 -8.09 10.95
C HIS A 103 5.03 -8.35 12.28
N ARG A 104 6.36 -8.58 12.29
CA ARG A 104 7.17 -8.64 13.52
C ARG A 104 7.42 -7.25 14.09
N ALA A 105 7.68 -6.24 13.26
CA ALA A 105 7.92 -4.87 13.69
C ALA A 105 6.69 -4.22 14.37
N VAL A 106 5.48 -4.61 13.98
CA VAL A 106 4.24 -4.15 14.63
C VAL A 106 3.89 -4.93 15.90
N GLU A 107 4.61 -6.00 16.25
CA GLU A 107 4.40 -6.68 17.52
C GLU A 107 4.70 -5.71 18.67
N GLY A 108 3.77 -5.61 19.62
CA GLY A 108 3.89 -4.70 20.76
C GLY A 108 3.51 -3.25 20.47
N PHE A 109 3.17 -2.88 19.23
CA PHE A 109 2.58 -1.57 18.95
C PHE A 109 1.20 -1.49 19.63
N GLN A 110 1.04 -0.49 20.50
CA GLN A 110 -0.23 -0.19 21.14
C GLN A 110 -0.77 1.11 20.55
N PRO A 111 -1.81 1.04 19.70
CA PRO A 111 -2.36 2.24 19.11
C PRO A 111 -2.98 3.15 20.19
N PRO A 112 -2.89 4.48 20.04
CA PRO A 112 -3.57 5.41 20.93
C PRO A 112 -5.05 5.04 21.09
N ARG A 113 -5.61 5.20 22.30
CA ARG A 113 -7.03 4.85 22.57
C ARG A 113 -8.02 5.61 21.70
N SER A 114 -7.64 6.79 21.22
CA SER A 114 -8.43 7.65 20.33
C SER A 114 -8.22 7.34 18.84
N SER A 115 -7.49 6.27 18.50
CA SER A 115 -7.21 5.93 17.10
C SER A 115 -8.50 5.67 16.33
N VAL A 116 -8.65 6.39 15.22
CA VAL A 116 -9.63 6.11 14.20
C VAL A 116 -8.90 5.42 13.05
N TRP A 117 -9.51 4.39 12.46
CA TRP A 117 -8.91 3.63 11.36
C TRP A 117 -9.79 3.69 10.12
N ASN A 118 -9.21 3.79 8.94
CA ASN A 118 -9.95 3.78 7.67
C ASN A 118 -10.21 2.35 7.20
N ARG A 119 -11.17 1.68 7.84
CA ARG A 119 -11.52 0.28 7.55
C ARG A 119 -12.40 0.19 6.31
N VAL A 120 -11.81 -0.17 5.18
CA VAL A 120 -12.55 -0.39 3.92
C VAL A 120 -13.20 -1.78 3.89
N ILE A 121 -12.53 -2.79 4.45
CA ILE A 121 -12.99 -4.17 4.51
C ILE A 121 -12.78 -4.69 5.93
N GLU A 122 -13.83 -5.29 6.50
CA GLU A 122 -13.75 -5.91 7.82
C GLU A 122 -12.83 -7.15 7.77
N PRO A 123 -11.83 -7.24 8.67
CA PRO A 123 -10.95 -8.41 8.74
C PRO A 123 -11.66 -9.60 9.38
N ASP A 124 -11.06 -10.78 9.28
CA ASP A 124 -11.56 -11.97 9.95
C ASP A 124 -11.33 -11.94 11.47
N ARG A 125 -10.22 -11.32 11.90
CA ARG A 125 -9.78 -11.13 13.30
C ARG A 125 -8.92 -9.87 13.41
N GLU A 126 -8.62 -9.47 14.64
CA GLU A 126 -7.83 -8.28 14.98
C GLU A 126 -6.72 -8.65 15.96
N ASP A 127 -5.65 -9.25 15.45
CA ASP A 127 -4.52 -9.76 16.24
C ASP A 127 -3.28 -8.85 16.15
N LEU A 128 -3.18 -7.99 15.13
CA LEU A 128 -2.14 -6.98 14.94
C LEU A 128 -2.63 -5.81 14.07
N ILE A 129 -1.81 -4.78 13.88
CA ILE A 129 -2.05 -3.77 12.84
C ILE A 129 -1.51 -4.27 11.50
N CYS A 130 -2.41 -4.37 10.52
CA CYS A 130 -2.10 -4.72 9.13
C CYS A 130 -2.02 -3.45 8.27
N HIS A 131 -1.34 -3.54 7.13
CA HIS A 131 -1.38 -2.52 6.07
C HIS A 131 -2.70 -2.57 5.29
N HIS A 132 -3.30 -3.75 5.14
CA HIS A 132 -4.56 -4.04 4.39
C HIS A 132 -4.54 -3.78 2.89
N ASP A 133 -3.56 -3.03 2.38
CA ASP A 133 -3.30 -2.80 0.96
C ASP A 133 -1.83 -3.05 0.55
N ALA A 134 -1.22 -4.09 1.12
CA ALA A 134 0.10 -4.57 0.73
C ALA A 134 0.05 -5.23 -0.66
N ALA A 135 0.11 -4.40 -1.71
CA ALA A 135 -0.07 -4.78 -3.11
C ALA A 135 1.01 -4.14 -4.02
N PRO A 136 1.19 -4.60 -5.28
CA PRO A 136 2.28 -4.13 -6.13
C PRO A 136 2.35 -2.61 -6.29
N TRP A 137 1.20 -1.94 -6.45
CA TRP A 137 1.11 -0.49 -6.63
C TRP A 137 1.47 0.32 -5.37
N ASN A 138 1.62 -0.32 -4.22
CA ASN A 138 2.04 0.29 -2.96
C ASN A 138 3.40 -0.22 -2.48
N LEU A 139 4.08 -1.04 -3.28
CA LEU A 139 5.39 -1.59 -2.95
C LEU A 139 6.46 -0.97 -3.84
N VAL A 140 7.41 -0.28 -3.22
CA VAL A 140 8.53 0.37 -3.90
C VAL A 140 9.75 -0.53 -3.83
N ARG A 141 10.33 -0.85 -4.99
CA ARG A 141 11.69 -1.38 -5.12
C ARG A 141 12.68 -0.22 -4.94
N SER A 142 13.10 0.01 -3.69
CA SER A 142 14.02 1.09 -3.32
C SER A 142 15.47 0.60 -3.26
N PRO A 143 16.49 1.48 -3.42
CA PRO A 143 17.89 1.11 -3.17
C PRO A 143 18.15 0.54 -1.77
N ARG A 144 17.29 0.83 -0.79
CA ARG A 144 17.38 0.28 0.59
C ARG A 144 16.56 -1.00 0.81
N GLY A 145 15.97 -1.57 -0.24
CA GLY A 145 15.10 -2.74 -0.17
C GLY A 145 13.63 -2.39 -0.42
N TRP A 146 12.74 -3.31 -0.08
CA TRP A 146 11.29 -3.15 -0.24
C TRP A 146 10.74 -2.13 0.76
N VAL A 147 9.89 -1.22 0.28
CA VAL A 147 9.21 -0.23 1.13
C VAL A 147 7.73 -0.18 0.76
N LEU A 148 6.86 -0.34 1.76
CA LEU A 148 5.42 -0.13 1.62
C LEU A 148 5.06 1.34 1.81
N ILE A 149 4.23 1.85 0.92
CA ILE A 149 3.65 3.20 0.94
C ILE A 149 2.13 3.11 0.98
N ASP A 150 1.48 4.26 1.17
CA ASP A 150 0.02 4.37 1.20
C ASP A 150 -0.65 3.62 2.37
N TRP A 151 -0.34 4.09 3.58
CA TRP A 151 -0.77 3.48 4.85
C TRP A 151 -2.18 3.89 5.28
N ASP A 152 -2.95 4.60 4.45
CA ASP A 152 -4.23 5.20 4.86
C ASP A 152 -5.24 4.17 5.37
N VAL A 153 -5.21 2.97 4.82
CA VAL A 153 -6.11 1.87 5.20
C VAL A 153 -5.49 0.90 6.20
N ALA A 154 -4.32 1.23 6.76
CA ALA A 154 -3.76 0.46 7.86
C ALA A 154 -4.75 0.44 9.03
N ALA A 155 -4.92 -0.71 9.65
CA ALA A 155 -5.93 -0.93 10.69
C ALA A 155 -5.69 -2.27 11.39
N PRO A 156 -6.33 -2.53 12.55
CA PRO A 156 -6.37 -3.87 13.13
C PRO A 156 -6.81 -4.93 12.12
N GLY A 157 -6.17 -6.10 12.17
CA GLY A 157 -6.38 -7.22 11.25
C GLY A 157 -5.65 -8.48 11.71
N SER A 158 -5.63 -9.52 10.89
CA SER A 158 -4.92 -10.77 11.18
C SER A 158 -3.80 -11.03 10.18
N ARG A 159 -2.77 -11.76 10.63
CA ARG A 159 -1.61 -12.11 9.78
C ARG A 159 -2.07 -12.84 8.52
N LEU A 160 -2.96 -13.82 8.69
CA LEU A 160 -3.38 -14.67 7.59
C LEU A 160 -4.28 -13.92 6.60
N TRP A 161 -5.07 -12.94 7.08
CA TRP A 161 -5.87 -12.06 6.24
C TRP A 161 -5.02 -11.18 5.33
N GLU A 162 -3.97 -10.57 5.90
CA GLU A 162 -3.02 -9.75 5.14
C GLU A 162 -2.18 -10.59 4.19
N VAL A 163 -1.64 -11.73 4.65
CA VAL A 163 -0.87 -12.66 3.81
C VAL A 163 -1.71 -13.16 2.63
N ALA A 164 -2.99 -13.48 2.85
CA ALA A 164 -3.87 -13.91 1.77
C ALA A 164 -4.02 -12.82 0.68
N TYR A 165 -4.22 -11.57 1.09
CA TYR A 165 -4.33 -10.47 0.14
C TYR A 165 -3.01 -10.20 -0.58
N ALA A 166 -1.92 -10.05 0.17
CA ALA A 166 -0.61 -9.74 -0.38
C ALA A 166 -0.13 -10.86 -1.33
N ALA A 167 -0.28 -12.12 -0.93
CA ALA A 167 0.08 -13.25 -1.79
C ALA A 167 -0.76 -13.29 -3.07
N GLN A 168 -2.08 -13.04 -2.98
CA GLN A 168 -2.95 -12.98 -4.15
C GLN A 168 -2.51 -11.90 -5.15
N SER A 169 -2.21 -10.70 -4.64
CA SER A 169 -1.84 -9.53 -5.44
C SER A 169 -0.41 -9.62 -5.99
N MET A 170 0.57 -9.99 -5.16
CA MET A 170 1.99 -10.05 -5.54
C MET A 170 2.31 -11.27 -6.41
N ALA A 171 1.83 -12.46 -6.02
CA ALA A 171 2.02 -13.67 -6.82
C ALA A 171 1.16 -13.65 -8.10
N GLY A 172 0.25 -12.69 -8.24
CA GLY A 172 -0.60 -12.48 -9.40
C GLY A 172 -1.47 -13.69 -9.69
N LEU A 173 -2.30 -14.09 -8.72
CA LEU A 173 -3.26 -15.19 -8.87
C LEU A 173 -4.42 -14.73 -9.78
N ARG A 174 -4.20 -14.85 -11.09
CA ARG A 174 -5.11 -14.36 -12.13
C ARG A 174 -5.70 -15.51 -12.95
N PRO A 175 -6.92 -15.36 -13.49
CA PRO A 175 -7.56 -16.40 -14.31
C PRO A 175 -6.79 -16.78 -15.58
N ASP A 176 -5.98 -15.86 -16.12
CA ASP A 176 -5.16 -16.04 -17.32
C ASP A 176 -3.80 -16.70 -17.04
N ARG A 177 -3.46 -16.94 -15.77
CA ARG A 177 -2.19 -17.57 -15.38
C ARG A 177 -2.37 -19.09 -15.22
N PRO A 178 -1.50 -19.94 -15.81
CA PRO A 178 -1.57 -21.38 -15.62
C PRO A 178 -1.51 -21.77 -14.12
N PRO A 179 -2.36 -22.69 -13.64
CA PRO A 179 -2.41 -23.04 -12.21
C PRO A 179 -1.08 -23.48 -11.62
N ALA A 180 -0.27 -24.24 -12.35
CA ALA A 180 1.05 -24.68 -11.88
C ALA A 180 2.00 -23.49 -11.63
N VAL A 181 1.98 -22.49 -12.53
CA VAL A 181 2.78 -21.26 -12.40
C VAL A 181 2.26 -20.40 -11.24
N ALA A 182 0.95 -20.29 -11.09
CA ALA A 182 0.35 -19.57 -9.95
C ALA A 182 0.71 -20.22 -8.61
N ALA A 183 0.69 -21.56 -8.54
CA ALA A 183 1.05 -22.33 -7.36
C ALA A 183 2.54 -22.16 -6.99
N GLU A 184 3.45 -22.22 -7.96
CA GLU A 184 4.88 -21.99 -7.73
C GLU A 184 5.15 -20.60 -7.14
N ARG A 185 4.52 -19.57 -7.71
CA ARG A 185 4.65 -18.18 -7.25
C ARG A 185 4.07 -17.97 -5.86
N LEU A 186 2.88 -18.54 -5.60
CA LEU A 186 2.27 -18.52 -4.28
C LEU A 186 3.18 -19.21 -3.25
N ALA A 187 3.72 -20.38 -3.59
CA ALA A 187 4.63 -21.12 -2.72
C ALA A 187 5.89 -20.30 -2.40
N ALA A 188 6.48 -19.63 -3.39
CA ALA A 188 7.66 -18.79 -3.20
C ALA A 188 7.41 -17.65 -2.19
N PHE A 189 6.28 -16.94 -2.32
CA PHE A 189 5.87 -15.91 -1.37
C PHE A 189 5.66 -16.47 0.04
N VAL A 190 4.90 -17.56 0.14
CA VAL A 190 4.54 -18.20 1.40
C VAL A 190 5.76 -18.77 2.13
N ASP A 191 6.72 -19.32 1.37
CA ASP A 191 8.00 -19.77 1.91
C ASP A 191 8.84 -18.60 2.41
N GLY A 192 8.87 -17.49 1.68
CA GLY A 192 9.54 -16.26 2.10
C GLY A 192 8.99 -15.72 3.41
N TYR A 193 7.66 -15.70 3.53
CA TYR A 193 6.99 -15.30 4.78
C TYR A 193 7.29 -16.24 5.95
N GLY A 194 7.54 -17.52 5.66
CA GLY A 194 7.80 -18.53 6.68
C GLY A 194 6.53 -19.03 7.37
N LEU A 195 5.40 -19.15 6.65
CA LEU A 195 4.21 -19.78 7.22
C LEU A 195 4.51 -21.25 7.56
N ASP A 196 4.15 -21.65 8.77
CA ASP A 196 4.17 -23.05 9.20
C ASP A 196 3.11 -23.91 8.46
N ALA A 197 3.20 -25.23 8.62
CA ALA A 197 2.31 -26.17 7.94
C ALA A 197 0.82 -25.93 8.26
N GLY A 198 0.47 -25.63 9.51
CA GLY A 198 -0.92 -25.42 9.91
C GLY A 198 -1.50 -24.14 9.30
N ASN A 199 -0.74 -23.05 9.30
CA ASN A 199 -1.15 -21.80 8.67
C ASN A 199 -1.19 -21.89 7.14
N ARG A 200 -0.35 -22.73 6.52
CA ARG A 200 -0.43 -23.03 5.08
C ARG A 200 -1.74 -23.72 4.70
N GLU A 201 -2.22 -24.66 5.53
CA GLU A 201 -3.52 -25.29 5.32
C GLU A 201 -4.67 -24.29 5.42
N LEU A 202 -4.60 -23.35 6.37
CA LEU A 202 -5.60 -22.29 6.56
C LEU A 202 -5.55 -21.20 5.48
N LEU A 203 -4.40 -21.02 4.81
CA LEU A 203 -4.23 -20.00 3.78
C LEU A 203 -5.16 -20.23 2.59
N VAL A 204 -5.30 -21.48 2.13
CA VAL A 204 -6.13 -21.81 0.95
C VAL A 204 -7.58 -21.34 1.09
N PRO A 205 -8.33 -21.71 2.16
CA PRO A 205 -9.67 -21.15 2.38
C PRO A 205 -9.65 -19.65 2.68
N MET A 206 -8.56 -19.11 3.24
CA MET A 206 -8.44 -17.67 3.49
C MET A 206 -8.33 -16.86 2.18
N LEU A 207 -7.59 -17.34 1.18
CA LEU A 207 -7.50 -16.71 -0.15
C LEU A 207 -8.89 -16.51 -0.75
N GLY A 208 -9.75 -17.54 -0.70
CA GLY A 208 -11.13 -17.45 -1.19
C GLY A 208 -11.99 -16.45 -0.40
N ARG A 209 -11.88 -16.46 0.94
CA ARG A 209 -12.60 -15.49 1.80
C ARG A 209 -12.17 -14.05 1.55
N ARG A 210 -10.86 -13.79 1.49
CA ARG A 210 -10.30 -12.46 1.28
C ARG A 210 -10.65 -11.91 -0.09
N ALA A 211 -10.56 -12.75 -1.15
CA ALA A 211 -10.97 -12.37 -2.51
C ALA A 211 -12.47 -12.03 -2.58
N ARG A 212 -13.32 -12.83 -1.91
CA ARG A 212 -14.76 -12.56 -1.83
C ARG A 212 -15.06 -11.25 -1.11
N ALA A 213 -14.35 -10.96 -0.02
CA ALA A 213 -14.49 -9.70 0.72
C ALA A 213 -14.05 -8.46 -0.09
N MET A 214 -13.21 -8.60 -1.13
CA MET A 214 -12.95 -7.51 -2.08
C MET A 214 -14.14 -7.24 -3.02
N TYR A 215 -14.96 -8.24 -3.29
CA TYR A 215 -16.08 -8.16 -4.24
C TYR A 215 -17.42 -7.82 -3.57
N GLU A 216 -17.64 -8.25 -2.33
CA GLU A 216 -18.90 -8.01 -1.62
C GLU A 216 -19.22 -6.53 -1.32
N PRO A 217 -18.25 -5.62 -1.06
CA PRO A 217 -18.52 -4.19 -0.93
C PRO A 217 -19.12 -3.55 -2.18
N THR A 218 -18.97 -4.18 -3.36
CA THR A 218 -19.53 -3.72 -4.64
C THR A 218 -20.85 -4.41 -5.03
N ALA A 219 -21.34 -5.39 -4.25
CA ALA A 219 -22.67 -5.95 -4.45
C ALA A 219 -23.74 -5.02 -3.86
N PRO A 220 -24.75 -4.56 -4.63
CA PRO A 220 -25.79 -3.69 -4.08
C PRO A 220 -26.50 -4.41 -2.93
N ARG A 221 -26.36 -3.86 -1.72
CA ARG A 221 -27.18 -4.25 -0.57
C ARG A 221 -28.65 -4.08 -0.97
N ARG A 222 -29.39 -5.19 -1.09
CA ARG A 222 -30.85 -5.15 -1.24
C ARG A 222 -31.42 -4.39 -0.04
N GLY A 223 -31.86 -3.14 -0.24
CA GLY A 223 -32.74 -2.46 0.71
C GLY A 223 -32.43 -1.02 1.13
N THR A 224 -31.34 -0.38 0.72
CA THR A 224 -31.05 1.01 1.13
C THR A 224 -30.96 1.95 -0.08
N ARG A 225 -31.87 2.94 -0.14
CA ARG A 225 -31.92 3.98 -1.17
C ARG A 225 -30.59 4.75 -1.21
N ARG A 226 -30.03 4.89 -2.42
CA ARG A 226 -28.82 5.67 -2.75
C ARG A 226 -29.00 7.14 -2.36
N THR A 227 -28.12 7.65 -1.50
CA THR A 227 -27.49 8.96 -1.72
C THR A 227 -26.15 8.71 -2.39
N SER A 228 -25.93 9.36 -3.53
CA SER A 228 -24.83 9.09 -4.45
C SER A 228 -23.56 9.82 -4.06
N LEU A 229 -22.56 9.09 -3.58
CA LEU A 229 -21.12 9.40 -3.69
C LEU A 229 -20.35 8.08 -3.53
N GLY A 230 -19.53 7.73 -4.51
CA GLY A 230 -18.71 6.50 -4.49
C GLY A 230 -19.00 5.55 -5.65
N ALA A 231 -18.54 5.91 -6.85
CA ALA A 231 -18.39 4.99 -7.97
C ALA A 231 -17.31 5.51 -8.93
N ASP A 232 -16.04 5.44 -8.53
CA ASP A 232 -14.94 5.58 -9.50
C ASP A 232 -13.69 4.76 -9.14
N LEU A 233 -13.85 3.45 -8.97
CA LEU A 233 -12.73 2.51 -8.87
C LEU A 233 -12.82 1.40 -9.94
N GLY A 234 -13.25 1.74 -11.16
CA GLY A 234 -13.36 0.73 -12.21
C GLY A 234 -13.54 1.18 -13.65
N ARG A 235 -13.46 2.47 -14.00
CA ARG A 235 -13.62 2.88 -15.41
C ARG A 235 -12.78 4.10 -15.79
N ARG A 236 -11.52 3.90 -16.17
CA ARG A 236 -10.89 4.71 -17.24
C ARG A 236 -10.05 3.82 -18.16
N ARG A 237 -10.72 3.01 -18.95
CA ARG A 237 -10.19 2.48 -20.22
C ARG A 237 -10.17 3.62 -21.23
N THR A 238 -8.99 3.89 -21.78
CA THR A 238 -8.75 4.27 -23.18
C THR A 238 -9.48 5.52 -23.71
N VAL A 239 -8.76 6.64 -23.84
CA VAL A 239 -9.01 7.62 -24.92
C VAL A 239 -7.69 7.88 -25.63
N LEU A 240 -7.39 7.03 -26.62
CA LEU A 240 -6.46 7.38 -27.68
C LEU A 240 -7.24 8.27 -28.65
N GLY A 241 -6.96 9.58 -28.63
CA GLY A 241 -7.50 10.52 -29.59
C GLY A 241 -6.98 10.21 -30.99
N ARG A 242 -7.83 9.62 -31.83
CA ARG A 242 -7.72 9.73 -33.29
C ARG A 242 -8.60 10.88 -33.73
N HIS A 243 -8.02 11.99 -34.18
CA HIS A 243 -8.57 12.81 -35.27
C HIS A 243 -7.48 13.75 -35.81
N HIS A 244 -6.92 13.41 -36.97
CA HIS A 244 -6.84 14.32 -38.11
C HIS A 244 -6.60 13.50 -39.39
N ARG A 245 -7.60 13.48 -40.27
CA ARG A 245 -7.44 13.26 -41.71
C ARG A 245 -7.23 14.65 -42.31
N LEU A 246 -6.09 14.85 -42.97
CA LEU A 246 -5.91 15.03 -44.43
C LEU A 246 -6.37 16.40 -44.95
N PRO A 247 -5.65 16.91 -45.96
CA PRO A 247 -6.04 16.64 -47.35
C PRO A 247 -5.24 15.52 -48.02
#